data_AF-W9IBD5-F1
#
_entry.id   AF-W9IBD5-F1
#
_cell.length_a   1.000
_cell.length_b   1.000
_cell.length_c   1.000
_cell.angle_alpha   90.00
_cell.angle_beta   90.00
_cell.angle_gamma   90.00
#
_symmetry.space_group_name_H-M   'P 1'
#
loop_
_entity.id
_entity.type
_entity.pdbx_description
1 polymer ?
#
loop_
_entity_poly.entity_id
_entity_poly.type
_entity_poly.pdbx_seq_one_letter_code
_entity_poly.pdbx_strand_id
1 'polypeptide(L)'
;MPSSHILHLSSHTHLRKRFTLVSTIAFGFIIINSWVAFASGLAVSLSCGAGPTLIYGLLVRGIVMSILAAGYAELASAFPSAGGQYHIVCMTFPASTRHFTAFFTGWMSILYTIGATASCSFFVAQSILNLVALWNETYVIQSWHVYLFHICLCTIAFLATSRFPAAIGSIGVSVF
;
A
#
# COMPACT_ATOMS: atom_id res chain seq x y z
N MET A 1 30.11 -7.04 24.11
CA MET A 1 30.65 -7.62 22.86
C MET A 1 29.93 -8.92 22.50
N PRO A 2 28.84 -8.88 21.70
CA PRO A 2 28.35 -10.04 20.95
C PRO A 2 28.08 -9.73 19.46
N SER A 3 28.61 -8.62 18.92
CA SER A 3 28.31 -8.15 17.56
C SER A 3 29.16 -8.79 16.45
N SER A 4 30.27 -9.47 16.79
CA SER A 4 31.17 -10.08 15.80
C SER A 4 30.68 -11.43 15.27
N HIS A 5 29.84 -12.16 16.02
CA HIS A 5 29.37 -13.49 15.61
C HIS A 5 28.22 -13.45 14.59
N ILE A 6 27.43 -12.36 14.55
CA ILE A 6 26.33 -12.18 13.60
C ILE A 6 26.86 -11.78 12.21
N LEU A 7 28.01 -11.11 12.16
CA LEU A 7 28.61 -10.57 10.94
C LEU A 7 29.20 -11.66 10.03
N HIS A 8 29.61 -12.81 10.59
CA HIS A 8 30.10 -13.96 9.81
C HIS A 8 28.98 -14.83 9.19
N LEU A 9 27.73 -14.74 9.66
CA LEU A 9 26.62 -15.52 9.09
C LEU A 9 25.96 -14.83 7.89
N SER A 10 26.23 -13.53 7.67
CA SER A 10 25.71 -12.77 6.53
C SER A 10 26.60 -12.78 5.29
N SER A 11 27.80 -13.37 5.36
CA SER A 11 28.65 -13.53 4.18
C SER A 11 28.13 -14.68 3.31
N HIS A 12 27.61 -14.34 2.12
CA HIS A 12 27.59 -15.15 0.87
C HIS A 12 26.26 -15.31 0.12
N THR A 13 25.13 -14.77 0.57
CA THR A 13 23.92 -14.69 -0.30
C THR A 13 23.77 -13.27 -0.88
N HIS A 14 24.61 -12.93 -1.87
CA HIS A 14 24.39 -11.71 -2.66
C HIS A 14 23.14 -11.89 -3.51
N LEU A 15 22.00 -11.33 -3.06
CA LEU A 15 20.82 -11.20 -3.89
C LEU A 15 21.21 -10.43 -5.16
N ARG A 16 20.90 -10.99 -6.34
CA ARG A 16 21.17 -10.29 -7.60
C ARG A 16 20.37 -8.98 -7.60
N LYS A 17 21.05 -7.85 -7.79
CA LYS A 17 20.40 -6.54 -7.96
C LYS A 17 19.53 -6.57 -9.22
N ARG A 18 18.23 -6.80 -9.05
CA ARG A 18 17.24 -6.88 -10.13
C ARG A 18 16.61 -5.54 -10.47
N PHE A 19 16.62 -4.58 -9.54
CA PHE A 19 15.98 -3.28 -9.71
C PHE A 19 16.98 -2.21 -10.16
N THR A 20 16.67 -1.57 -11.29
CA THR A 20 17.30 -0.31 -11.71
C THR A 20 16.57 0.87 -11.05
N LEU A 21 17.17 2.07 -11.06
CA LEU A 21 16.56 3.28 -10.51
C LEU A 21 15.18 3.53 -11.16
N VAL A 22 15.11 3.46 -12.48
CA VAL A 22 13.86 3.63 -13.25
C VAL A 22 12.83 2.57 -12.86
N SER A 23 13.24 1.30 -12.74
CA SER A 23 12.35 0.22 -12.31
C SER A 23 11.82 0.44 -10.89
N THR A 24 12.63 0.98 -9.99
CA THR A 24 12.25 1.28 -8.60
C THR A 24 11.24 2.42 -8.53
N ILE A 25 11.44 3.50 -9.29
CA ILE A 25 10.48 4.61 -9.38
C ILE A 25 9.15 4.12 -9.99
N ALA A 26 9.22 3.37 -11.09
CA ALA A 26 8.03 2.82 -11.74
C ALA A 26 7.25 1.91 -10.79
N PHE A 27 7.96 1.05 -10.04
CA PHE A 27 7.35 0.17 -9.04
C PHE A 27 6.66 0.96 -7.92
N GLY A 28 7.31 2.01 -7.39
CA GLY A 28 6.71 2.89 -6.39
C GLY A 28 5.45 3.60 -6.90
N PHE A 29 5.45 4.08 -8.14
CA PHE A 29 4.28 4.72 -8.75
C PHE A 29 3.11 3.75 -8.92
N ILE A 30 3.38 2.53 -9.39
CA ILE A 30 2.36 1.50 -9.64
C ILE A 30 1.73 1.01 -8.33
N ILE A 31 2.54 0.80 -7.27
CA ILE A 31 2.04 0.33 -5.96
C ILE A 31 0.99 1.28 -5.38
N ILE A 32 1.22 2.58 -5.48
CA ILE A 32 0.34 3.57 -4.83
C ILE A 32 -0.99 3.70 -5.56
N ASN A 33 -1.07 3.29 -6.84
CA ASN A 33 -2.30 3.33 -7.64
C ASN A 33 -3.03 4.68 -7.51
N SER A 34 -2.27 5.78 -7.54
CA SER A 34 -2.71 7.13 -7.14
C SER A 34 -3.86 7.67 -7.99
N TRP A 35 -3.87 7.34 -9.28
CA TRP A 35 -4.91 7.73 -10.23
C TRP A 35 -6.31 7.23 -9.86
N VAL A 36 -6.44 5.98 -9.40
CA VAL A 36 -7.74 5.41 -8.99
C VAL A 36 -8.23 6.04 -7.69
N ALA A 37 -7.32 6.24 -6.73
CA ALA A 37 -7.64 6.91 -5.47
C ALA A 37 -8.08 8.37 -5.68
N PHE A 38 -7.50 9.04 -6.68
CA PHE A 38 -7.96 10.37 -7.07
C PHE A 38 -9.35 10.31 -7.71
N ALA A 39 -9.55 9.44 -8.70
CA ALA A 39 -10.82 9.30 -9.41
C ALA A 39 -12.00 8.97 -8.47
N SER A 40 -11.78 8.12 -7.46
CA SER A 40 -12.81 7.75 -6.49
C SER A 40 -13.25 8.90 -5.58
N GLY A 41 -12.33 9.82 -5.26
CA GLY A 41 -12.58 10.97 -4.37
C GLY A 41 -13.09 12.22 -5.09
N LEU A 42 -13.09 12.24 -6.44
CA LEU A 42 -13.47 13.42 -7.22
C LEU A 42 -14.91 13.85 -6.95
N ALA A 43 -15.86 12.91 -6.93
CA ALA A 43 -17.27 13.22 -6.72
C ALA A 43 -17.53 13.90 -5.36
N VAL A 44 -16.88 13.39 -4.30
CA VAL A 44 -16.99 13.94 -2.94
C VAL A 44 -16.32 15.31 -2.84
N SER A 45 -15.15 15.45 -3.44
CA SER A 45 -14.41 16.72 -3.42
C SER A 45 -15.18 17.83 -4.12
N LEU A 46 -15.86 17.49 -5.23
CA LEU A 46 -16.66 18.44 -5.99
C LEU A 46 -17.96 18.82 -5.27
N SER A 47 -18.61 17.87 -4.58
CA SER A 47 -19.85 18.14 -3.83
C SER A 47 -19.61 18.99 -2.57
N CYS A 48 -18.47 18.83 -1.89
CA CYS A 48 -18.17 19.54 -0.65
C CYS A 48 -17.49 20.90 -0.85
N GLY A 49 -16.73 21.10 -1.93
CA GLY A 49 -15.85 22.27 -2.07
C GLY A 49 -15.76 22.87 -3.46
N ALA A 50 -16.57 22.39 -4.40
CA ALA A 50 -16.55 22.80 -5.81
C ALA A 50 -15.14 22.72 -6.43
N GLY A 51 -14.93 23.36 -7.59
CA GLY A 51 -13.66 23.31 -8.33
C GLY A 51 -12.41 23.77 -7.55
N PRO A 52 -12.46 24.82 -6.71
CA PRO A 52 -11.26 25.33 -6.01
C PRO A 52 -10.67 24.32 -5.03
N THR A 53 -11.50 23.58 -4.29
CA THR A 53 -11.02 22.60 -3.30
C THR A 53 -10.23 21.47 -3.94
N LEU A 54 -10.56 21.08 -5.18
CA LEU A 54 -9.78 20.10 -5.92
C LEU A 54 -8.36 20.59 -6.22
N ILE A 55 -8.22 21.84 -6.67
CA ILE A 55 -6.93 22.41 -7.07
C ILE A 55 -6.06 22.70 -5.85
N TYR A 56 -6.58 23.45 -4.89
CA TYR A 56 -5.82 23.80 -3.68
C TYR A 56 -5.57 22.58 -2.79
N GLY A 57 -6.52 21.65 -2.71
CA GLY A 57 -6.35 20.39 -1.98
C GLY A 57 -5.24 19.54 -2.59
N LEU A 58 -5.15 19.45 -3.92
CA LEU A 58 -4.08 18.72 -4.59
C LEU A 58 -2.71 19.37 -4.36
N LEU A 59 -2.62 20.70 -4.43
CA LEU A 59 -1.37 21.44 -4.21
C LEU A 59 -0.87 21.28 -2.78
N VAL A 60 -1.72 21.52 -1.79
CA VAL A 60 -1.37 21.38 -0.37
C VAL A 60 -0.97 19.93 -0.06
N ARG A 61 -1.74 18.96 -0.54
CA ARG A 61 -1.39 17.53 -0.37
C ARG A 61 -0.06 17.19 -1.02
N GLY A 62 0.21 17.72 -2.22
CA GLY A 62 1.49 17.51 -2.92
C GLY A 62 2.67 17.99 -2.08
N ILE A 63 2.62 19.22 -1.57
CA ILE A 63 3.68 19.80 -0.74
C ILE A 63 3.92 18.95 0.53
N VAL A 64 2.85 18.63 1.26
CA VAL A 64 2.96 17.84 2.50
C VAL A 64 3.55 16.46 2.22
N MET A 65 3.10 15.79 1.16
CA MET A 65 3.59 14.45 0.81
C MET A 65 5.03 14.48 0.31
N SER A 66 5.47 15.54 -0.39
CA SER A 66 6.87 15.71 -0.79
C SER A 66 7.79 15.86 0.42
N ILE A 67 7.38 16.61 1.45
CA ILE A 67 8.16 16.76 2.69
C ILE A 67 8.27 15.41 3.42
N LEU A 68 7.15 14.69 3.55
CA LEU A 68 7.16 13.34 4.14
C LEU A 68 8.06 12.38 3.34
N ALA A 69 7.95 12.39 2.02
CA ALA A 69 8.75 11.53 1.15
C ALA A 69 10.26 11.81 1.28
N ALA A 70 10.65 13.09 1.39
CA ALA A 70 12.03 13.46 1.65
C ALA A 70 12.54 12.91 3.00
N GLY A 71 11.74 13.01 4.07
CA GLY A 71 12.11 12.43 5.38
C GLY A 71 12.23 10.91 5.34
N TYR A 72 11.34 10.21 4.64
CA TYR A 72 11.47 8.77 4.43
C TYR A 72 12.69 8.39 3.58
N ALA A 73 13.05 9.22 2.60
CA ALA A 73 14.24 9.00 1.79
C ALA A 73 15.53 9.14 2.61
N GLU A 74 15.60 10.10 3.53
CA GLU A 74 16.73 10.23 4.47
C GLU A 74 16.87 9.00 5.36
N LEU A 75 15.76 8.53 5.94
CA LEU A 75 15.74 7.31 6.77
C LEU A 75 16.14 6.06 5.96
N ALA A 76 15.66 5.93 4.72
CA ALA A 76 16.01 4.82 3.84
C ALA A 76 17.49 4.84 3.42
N SER A 77 18.09 6.03 3.29
CA SER A 77 19.52 6.18 3.00
C SER A 77 20.41 5.84 4.21
N ALA A 78 19.96 6.17 5.43
CA ALA A 78 20.67 5.89 6.67
C ALA A 78 20.58 4.41 7.08
N PHE A 79 19.44 3.77 6.83
CA PHE A 79 19.17 2.38 7.22
C PHE A 79 18.75 1.53 6.00
N PRO A 80 19.70 1.16 5.11
CA PRO A 80 19.41 0.36 3.93
C PRO A 80 19.18 -1.11 4.32
N SER A 81 17.97 -1.42 4.78
CA SER A 81 17.56 -2.78 5.16
C SER A 81 16.27 -3.18 4.45
N ALA A 82 16.18 -4.46 4.09
CA ALA A 82 14.97 -5.07 3.56
C ALA A 82 13.84 -5.23 4.61
N GLY A 83 14.10 -4.91 5.88
CA GLY A 83 13.16 -5.09 6.99
C GLY A 83 12.01 -4.08 7.09
N GLY A 84 11.79 -3.23 6.08
CA GLY A 84 10.67 -2.28 6.06
C GLY A 84 10.67 -1.25 7.21
N GLN A 85 9.51 -0.59 7.41
CA GLN A 85 9.37 0.53 8.36
C GLN A 85 9.60 0.12 9.83
N TYR A 86 9.14 -1.07 10.24
CA TYR A 86 9.30 -1.55 11.62
C TYR A 86 10.77 -1.76 12.00
N HIS A 87 11.61 -2.16 11.03
CA HIS A 87 13.04 -2.33 11.25
C HIS A 87 13.77 -1.00 11.44
N ILE A 88 13.42 0.02 10.63
CA ILE A 88 13.92 1.39 10.80
C ILE A 88 13.58 1.93 12.19
N VAL A 89 12.35 1.70 12.66
CA VAL A 89 11.91 2.07 14.02
C VAL A 89 12.71 1.34 15.09
N CYS A 90 12.96 0.04 14.92
CA CYS A 90 13.76 -0.74 15.88
C CYS A 90 15.22 -0.22 15.99
N MET A 91 15.78 0.31 14.89
CA MET A 91 17.14 0.87 14.84
C MET A 91 17.22 2.31 15.36
N THR A 92 16.17 3.10 15.19
CA THR A 92 16.16 4.53 15.54
C THR A 92 15.85 4.75 17.03
N PHE A 93 15.05 3.88 17.65
CA PHE A 93 14.58 4.08 19.02
C PHE A 93 15.52 3.49 20.09
N PRO A 94 15.56 4.08 21.31
CA PRO A 94 16.38 3.57 22.41
C PRO A 94 16.04 2.12 22.81
N ALA A 95 17.02 1.40 23.37
CA ALA A 95 16.89 -0.02 23.71
C ALA A 95 15.70 -0.36 24.63
N SER A 96 15.27 0.58 25.48
CA SER A 96 14.12 0.39 26.38
C SER A 96 12.79 0.35 25.64
N THR A 97 12.61 1.14 24.58
CA THR A 97 11.29 1.32 23.92
C THR A 97 11.23 0.67 22.54
N ARG A 98 12.37 0.36 21.91
CA ARG A 98 12.45 -0.11 20.52
C ARG A 98 11.57 -1.32 20.19
N HIS A 99 11.40 -2.27 21.11
CA HIS A 99 10.63 -3.49 20.85
C HIS A 99 9.13 -3.18 20.82
N PHE A 100 8.66 -2.32 21.72
CA PHE A 100 7.26 -1.90 21.78
C PHE A 100 6.90 -1.05 20.56
N THR A 101 7.73 -0.06 20.21
CA THR A 101 7.46 0.82 19.06
C THR A 101 7.56 0.08 17.73
N ALA A 102 8.51 -0.85 17.57
CA ALA A 102 8.60 -1.68 16.38
C ALA A 102 7.40 -2.63 16.25
N PHE A 103 6.95 -3.23 17.35
CA PHE A 103 5.74 -4.07 17.36
C PHE A 103 4.50 -3.27 16.98
N PHE A 104 4.31 -2.09 17.58
CA PHE A 104 3.19 -1.21 17.24
C PHE A 104 3.22 -0.77 15.77
N THR A 105 4.39 -0.39 15.27
CA THR A 105 4.58 -0.02 13.85
C THR A 105 4.23 -1.18 12.93
N GLY A 106 4.69 -2.40 13.24
CA GLY A 106 4.35 -3.60 12.47
C GLY A 106 2.86 -3.89 12.44
N TRP A 107 2.18 -3.79 13.58
CA TRP A 107 0.71 -3.94 13.64
C TRP A 107 -0.02 -2.88 12.83
N MET A 108 0.41 -1.62 12.91
CA MET A 108 -0.16 -0.55 12.10
C MET A 108 0.02 -0.81 10.60
N SER A 109 1.16 -1.37 10.17
CA SER A 109 1.37 -1.79 8.77
C SER A 109 0.44 -2.93 8.33
N ILE A 110 0.16 -3.88 9.22
CA ILE A 110 -0.78 -4.99 8.96
C ILE A 110 -2.21 -4.43 8.83
N LEU A 111 -2.64 -3.61 9.78
CA LEU A 111 -3.96 -2.98 9.77
C LEU A 111 -4.16 -2.11 8.53
N TYR A 112 -3.13 -1.34 8.16
CA TYR A 112 -3.13 -0.56 6.92
C TYR A 112 -3.32 -1.45 5.69
N THR A 113 -2.56 -2.55 5.58
CA THR A 113 -2.66 -3.46 4.42
C THR A 113 -4.05 -4.10 4.33
N ILE A 114 -4.63 -4.50 5.47
CA ILE A 114 -6.00 -5.05 5.52
C ILE A 114 -7.02 -4.00 5.05
N GLY A 115 -6.95 -2.79 5.62
CA GLY A 115 -7.87 -1.70 5.28
C GLY A 115 -7.75 -1.23 3.83
N ALA A 116 -6.52 -1.13 3.32
CA ALA A 116 -6.24 -0.77 1.93
C ALA A 116 -6.81 -1.82 0.97
N THR A 117 -6.60 -3.11 1.25
CA THR A 117 -7.14 -4.21 0.43
C THR A 117 -8.67 -4.19 0.42
N ALA A 118 -9.30 -4.04 1.58
CA ALA A 118 -10.76 -3.96 1.68
C ALA A 118 -11.33 -2.75 0.90
N SER A 119 -10.68 -1.59 1.01
CA SER A 119 -11.07 -0.37 0.32
C SER A 119 -11.00 -0.52 -1.21
N CYS A 120 -9.92 -1.12 -1.73
CA CYS A 120 -9.75 -1.40 -3.16
C CYS A 120 -10.84 -2.35 -3.68
N SER A 121 -11.09 -3.45 -2.98
CA SER A 121 -12.14 -4.41 -3.36
C SER A 121 -13.53 -3.76 -3.35
N PHE A 122 -13.81 -2.87 -2.41
CA PHE A 122 -15.07 -2.13 -2.35
C PHE A 122 -15.22 -1.16 -3.53
N PHE A 123 -14.15 -0.44 -3.88
CA PHE A 123 -14.13 0.45 -5.03
C PHE A 123 -14.40 -0.30 -6.35
N VAL A 124 -13.79 -1.47 -6.54
CA VAL A 124 -14.01 -2.30 -7.74
C VAL A 124 -15.45 -2.81 -7.79
N ALA A 125 -16.02 -3.29 -6.68
CA ALA A 125 -17.43 -3.70 -6.60
C ALA A 125 -18.39 -2.55 -6.96
N GLN A 126 -18.15 -1.36 -6.41
CA GLN A 126 -18.89 -0.13 -6.76
C GLN A 126 -18.77 0.16 -8.27
N SER A 127 -17.57 0.13 -8.82
CA SER A 127 -17.34 0.46 -10.24
C SER A 127 -18.07 -0.52 -11.19
N ILE A 128 -18.05 -1.81 -10.89
CA ILE A 128 -18.77 -2.83 -11.66
C ILE A 128 -20.28 -2.56 -11.64
N LEU A 129 -20.86 -2.28 -10.47
CA LEU A 129 -22.30 -2.02 -10.35
C LEU A 129 -22.72 -0.72 -11.05
N ASN A 130 -21.88 0.32 -11.02
CA ASN A 130 -22.11 1.54 -11.78
C ASN A 130 -22.12 1.27 -13.29
N LEU A 131 -21.27 0.38 -13.80
CA LEU A 131 -21.31 -0.03 -15.21
C LEU A 131 -22.60 -0.80 -15.55
N VAL A 132 -23.09 -1.66 -14.65
CA VAL A 132 -24.36 -2.39 -14.84
C VAL A 132 -25.55 -1.42 -14.87
N ALA A 133 -25.58 -0.43 -13.98
CA ALA A 133 -26.64 0.57 -13.94
C ALA A 133 -26.62 1.48 -15.19
N LEU A 134 -25.44 1.73 -15.76
CA LEU A 134 -25.31 2.46 -17.03
C LEU A 134 -25.89 1.66 -18.21
N TRP A 135 -25.77 0.33 -18.19
CA TRP A 135 -26.29 -0.53 -19.25
C TRP A 135 -27.79 -0.82 -19.11
N ASN A 136 -28.29 -0.92 -17.87
CA ASN A 136 -29.70 -1.19 -17.57
C ASN A 136 -30.29 -0.05 -16.72
N GLU A 137 -30.97 0.89 -17.36
CA GLU A 137 -31.54 2.08 -16.71
C GLU A 137 -32.59 1.76 -15.62
N THR A 138 -33.19 0.56 -15.65
CA THR A 138 -34.15 0.09 -14.64
C THR A 138 -33.49 -0.53 -13.40
N TYR A 139 -32.18 -0.75 -13.42
CA TYR A 139 -31.47 -1.41 -12.31
C TYR A 139 -31.06 -0.40 -11.24
N VAL A 140 -31.71 -0.47 -10.07
CA VAL A 140 -31.37 0.35 -8.91
C VAL A 140 -30.31 -0.36 -8.05
N ILE A 141 -29.15 0.26 -7.90
CA ILE A 141 -28.07 -0.25 -7.05
C ILE A 141 -28.50 -0.16 -5.58
N GLN A 142 -28.51 -1.30 -4.89
CA GLN A 142 -28.79 -1.41 -3.45
C GLN A 142 -27.49 -1.72 -2.70
N SER A 143 -27.38 -1.28 -1.45
CA SER A 143 -26.15 -1.47 -0.65
C SER A 143 -25.74 -2.94 -0.49
N TRP A 144 -26.71 -3.85 -0.44
CA TRP A 144 -26.44 -5.28 -0.33
C TRP A 144 -25.88 -5.88 -1.62
N HIS A 145 -26.19 -5.33 -2.81
CA HIS A 145 -25.55 -5.73 -4.06
C HIS A 145 -24.04 -5.47 -3.99
N VAL A 146 -23.66 -4.27 -3.54
CA VAL A 146 -22.25 -3.86 -3.39
C VAL A 146 -21.52 -4.78 -2.42
N TYR A 147 -22.16 -5.13 -1.30
CA TYR A 147 -21.60 -6.03 -0.31
C TYR A 147 -21.38 -7.45 -0.82
N LEU A 148 -22.36 -8.03 -1.55
CA LEU A 148 -22.20 -9.37 -2.14
C LEU A 148 -21.09 -9.40 -3.20
N PHE A 149 -21.02 -8.38 -4.07
CA PHE A 149 -19.93 -8.28 -5.04
C PHE A 149 -18.58 -8.12 -4.35
N HIS A 150 -18.50 -7.33 -3.28
CA HIS A 150 -17.29 -7.20 -2.48
C HIS A 150 -16.86 -8.55 -1.87
N ILE A 151 -17.76 -9.32 -1.27
CA ILE A 151 -17.45 -10.67 -0.74
C ILE A 151 -16.99 -11.61 -1.86
N CYS A 152 -17.67 -11.58 -3.01
CA CYS A 152 -17.31 -12.40 -4.16
C CYS A 152 -15.88 -12.10 -4.63
N LEU A 153 -15.54 -10.82 -4.82
CA LEU A 153 -14.19 -10.39 -5.20
C LEU A 153 -13.13 -10.80 -4.16
N CYS A 154 -13.41 -10.62 -2.87
CA CYS A 154 -12.52 -11.05 -1.79
C CYS A 154 -12.32 -12.57 -1.77
N THR A 155 -13.38 -13.35 -2.05
CA THR A 155 -13.31 -14.81 -2.11
C THR A 155 -12.51 -15.28 -3.31
N ILE A 156 -12.70 -14.67 -4.48
CA ILE A 156 -11.91 -14.95 -5.69
C ILE A 156 -10.43 -14.63 -5.43
N ALA A 157 -10.12 -13.47 -4.85
CA ALA A 157 -8.76 -13.08 -4.51
C ALA A 157 -8.12 -14.09 -3.53
N PHE A 158 -8.84 -14.47 -2.46
CA PHE A 158 -8.37 -15.47 -1.52
C PHE A 158 -8.12 -16.84 -2.16
N LEU A 159 -9.02 -17.29 -3.03
CA LEU A 159 -8.86 -18.55 -3.76
C LEU A 159 -7.67 -18.50 -4.73
N ALA A 160 -7.49 -17.39 -5.44
CA ALA A 160 -6.35 -17.21 -6.34
C ALA A 160 -5.02 -17.23 -5.57
N THR A 161 -4.94 -16.51 -4.45
CA THR A 161 -3.75 -16.47 -3.60
C THR A 161 -3.44 -17.82 -2.94
N SER A 162 -4.46 -18.53 -2.46
CA SER A 162 -4.29 -19.84 -1.82
C SER A 162 -3.92 -20.96 -2.78
N ARG A 163 -4.37 -20.90 -4.04
CA ARG A 163 -4.06 -21.93 -5.06
C ARG A 163 -2.72 -21.69 -5.77
N PHE A 164 -2.22 -20.46 -5.84
CA PHE A 164 -0.95 -20.14 -6.52
C PHE A 164 0.08 -19.40 -5.66
N PRO A 165 0.41 -19.88 -4.44
CA PRO A 165 1.40 -19.22 -3.59
C PRO A 165 2.81 -19.17 -4.23
N ALA A 166 3.17 -20.17 -5.04
CA ALA A 166 4.45 -20.22 -5.75
C ALA A 166 4.58 -19.17 -6.87
N ALA A 167 3.46 -18.76 -7.50
CA ALA A 167 3.48 -17.74 -8.55
C ALA A 167 3.71 -16.33 -7.97
N ILE A 168 3.19 -16.08 -6.77
CA ILE A 168 3.35 -14.79 -6.06
C ILE A 168 4.82 -14.55 -5.69
N GLY A 169 5.52 -15.58 -5.23
CA GLY A 169 6.97 -15.50 -4.96
C GLY A 169 7.82 -15.25 -6.22
N SER A 170 7.35 -15.68 -7.39
CA SER A 170 8.02 -15.43 -8.68
C SER A 170 7.84 -13.99 -9.19
N ILE A 171 6.70 -13.36 -8.88
CA ILE A 171 6.36 -11.99 -9.29
C ILE A 171 7.12 -10.94 -8.43
N GLY A 172 7.82 -11.37 -7.37
CA GLY A 172 8.63 -10.48 -6.53
C GLY A 172 7.79 -9.53 -5.66
N VAL A 173 6.48 -9.73 -5.62
CA VAL A 173 5.59 -9.11 -4.65
C VAL A 173 5.54 -10.04 -3.44
N SER A 174 6.66 -10.13 -2.72
CA SER A 174 6.54 -10.41 -1.30
C SER A 174 5.85 -9.20 -0.72
N VAL A 175 4.69 -9.42 -0.10
CA VAL A 175 4.25 -8.50 0.95
C VAL A 175 5.44 -8.47 1.92
N PHE A 176 5.98 -7.27 2.15
CA PHE A 176 7.29 -6.91 2.74
C PHE A 176 8.41 -6.67 1.72
#